data_AF-A0A2W6BGD5-F1
#
_entry.id   AF-A0A2W6BGD5-F1
#
_cell.length_a   1.000
_cell.length_b   1.000
_cell.length_c   1.000
_cell.angle_alpha   90.00
_cell.angle_beta   90.00
_cell.angle_gamma   90.00
#
_symmetry.space_group_name_H-M   'P 1'
#
loop_
_entity.id
_entity.type
_entity.pdbx_description
1 polymer ?
#
loop_
_entity_poly.entity_id
_entity_poly.type
_entity_poly.pdbx_seq_one_letter_code
_entity_poly.pdbx_strand_id
1 'polypeptide(L)'
;MPSSPGCWKTFGEVQADEMQRFGYPPAHRLVVDAYMAQHPGDGSDRRDRQSVFVHLVGLCAVLEGGLAHSHATQVLRRVVQRQDDFPTVKRTLRPGQLSVLHMLGAADAADYERRAGEWATAVWDSWSTQHELIGATLHAVLGGARS
;
A
#
# COMPACT_ATOMS: atom_id res chain seq x y z
N MET A 1 3.78 -13.49 -0.59
CA MET A 1 4.62 -12.30 -0.35
C MET A 1 5.85 -12.69 0.44
N PRO A 2 7.03 -12.72 -0.19
CA PRO A 2 8.29 -12.95 0.50
C PRO A 2 8.66 -11.71 1.32
N SER A 3 8.78 -11.86 2.63
CA SER A 3 9.40 -10.87 3.51
C SER A 3 10.37 -11.59 4.44
N SER A 4 11.40 -10.90 4.92
CA SER A 4 12.28 -11.51 5.92
C SER A 4 11.48 -11.81 7.20
N PRO A 5 11.83 -12.86 7.97
CA PRO A 5 11.16 -13.15 9.24
C PRO A 5 11.15 -11.95 10.20
N GLY A 6 12.20 -11.12 10.17
CA GLY A 6 12.28 -9.89 10.97
C GLY A 6 11.28 -8.81 10.52
N CYS A 7 11.12 -8.60 9.22
CA CYS A 7 10.11 -7.67 8.69
C CYS A 7 8.70 -8.10 9.08
N TRP A 8 8.38 -9.40 8.91
CA TRP A 8 7.08 -9.94 9.24
C TRP A 8 6.76 -9.84 10.73
N LYS A 9 7.74 -10.17 11.59
CA LYS A 9 7.60 -10.03 13.04
C LYS A 9 7.30 -8.58 13.43
N THR A 10 8.09 -7.63 12.93
CA THR A 10 7.93 -6.20 13.22
C THR A 10 6.57 -5.68 12.75
N PHE A 11 6.12 -6.12 11.57
CA PHE A 11 4.80 -5.77 11.06
C PHE A 11 3.66 -6.32 11.92
N GLY A 12 3.82 -7.54 12.44
CA GLY A 12 2.89 -8.11 13.41
C GLY A 12 2.83 -7.31 14.72
N GLU A 13 3.99 -6.87 15.23
CA GLU A 13 4.07 -6.00 16.42
C GLU A 13 3.34 -4.67 16.19
N VAL A 14 3.55 -4.03 15.03
CA VAL A 14 2.86 -2.78 14.65
C VAL A 14 1.34 -2.98 14.57
N GLN A 15 0.86 -4.06 13.93
CA GLN A 15 -0.58 -4.33 13.84
C GLN A 15 -1.21 -4.67 15.19
N ALA A 16 -0.47 -5.35 16.07
CA ALA A 16 -0.94 -5.65 17.42
C ALA A 16 -1.06 -4.38 18.27
N ASP A 17 -0.05 -3.51 18.26
CA ASP A 17 -0.06 -2.21 18.95
C ASP A 17 -1.20 -1.33 18.45
N GLU A 18 -1.35 -1.23 17.13
CA GLU A 18 -2.43 -0.49 16.47
C GLU A 18 -3.81 -0.98 16.92
N MET A 19 -4.06 -2.29 16.85
CA MET A 19 -5.33 -2.88 17.26
C MET A 19 -5.62 -2.58 18.73
N GLN A 20 -4.64 -2.74 19.61
CA GLN A 20 -4.81 -2.59 21.05
C GLN A 20 -5.04 -1.14 21.47
N ARG A 21 -4.34 -0.18 20.87
CA ARG A 21 -4.36 1.23 21.28
C ARG A 21 -5.35 2.09 20.50
N PHE A 22 -5.56 1.78 19.23
CA PHE A 22 -6.29 2.65 18.30
C PHE A 22 -7.47 1.98 17.60
N GLY A 23 -7.59 0.64 17.68
CA GLY A 23 -8.75 -0.08 17.14
C GLY A 23 -8.85 -0.05 15.61
N TYR A 24 -7.71 -0.17 14.91
CA TYR A 24 -7.60 -0.05 13.44
C TYR A 24 -8.08 1.31 12.90
N PRO A 25 -7.32 2.38 13.15
CA PRO A 25 -7.63 3.72 12.65
C PRO A 25 -7.63 3.76 11.12
N PRO A 26 -8.14 4.84 10.49
CA PRO A 26 -8.12 4.98 9.04
C PRO A 26 -6.75 4.70 8.41
N ALA A 27 -5.65 5.07 9.06
CA ALA A 27 -4.29 4.81 8.60
C ALA A 27 -3.88 3.33 8.49
N HIS A 28 -4.61 2.39 9.12
CA HIS A 28 -4.37 0.94 9.03
C HIS A 28 -4.16 0.49 7.59
N ARG A 29 -5.02 0.97 6.70
CA ARG A 29 -5.00 0.55 5.30
C ARG A 29 -3.71 0.97 4.61
N LEU A 30 -3.24 2.17 4.93
CA LEU A 30 -2.03 2.76 4.36
C LEU A 30 -0.78 1.99 4.82
N VAL A 31 -0.76 1.56 6.09
CA VAL A 31 0.28 0.71 6.69
C VAL A 31 0.35 -0.65 5.98
N VAL A 32 -0.79 -1.28 5.71
CA VAL A 32 -0.85 -2.54 4.97
C VAL A 32 -0.37 -2.35 3.52
N ASP A 33 -0.82 -1.30 2.83
CA ASP A 33 -0.39 -1.01 1.46
C ASP A 33 1.12 -0.77 1.34
N ALA A 34 1.67 0.04 2.25
CA ALA A 34 3.10 0.32 2.30
C ALA A 34 3.91 -0.96 2.54
N TYR A 35 3.48 -1.81 3.49
CA TYR A 35 4.17 -3.07 3.77
C TYR A 35 4.20 -3.99 2.56
N MET A 36 3.06 -4.17 1.91
CA MET A 36 2.89 -5.11 0.81
C MET A 36 3.60 -4.61 -0.46
N ALA A 37 3.54 -3.31 -0.76
CA ALA A 37 4.26 -2.71 -1.89
C ALA A 37 5.79 -2.63 -1.64
N GLN A 38 6.24 -2.61 -0.39
CA GLN A 38 7.66 -2.67 -0.04
C GLN A 38 8.25 -4.08 -0.21
N HIS A 39 7.43 -5.11 -0.06
CA HIS A 39 7.79 -6.54 -0.14
C HIS A 39 7.11 -7.24 -1.32
N PRO A 40 7.34 -6.79 -2.57
CA PRO A 40 6.79 -7.48 -3.73
C PRO A 40 7.36 -8.89 -3.81
N GLY A 41 6.56 -9.81 -4.37
CA GLY A 41 7.08 -11.08 -4.83
C GLY A 41 8.06 -10.93 -6.00
N ASP A 42 8.55 -12.04 -6.52
CA ASP A 42 9.46 -12.04 -7.68
C ASP A 42 8.74 -11.71 -9.01
N GLY A 43 7.40 -11.63 -8.97
CA GLY A 43 6.55 -11.32 -10.12
C GLY A 43 6.36 -12.48 -11.10
N SER A 44 6.88 -13.66 -10.77
CA SER A 44 6.77 -14.86 -11.62
C SER A 44 5.33 -15.37 -11.68
N ASP A 45 4.63 -15.37 -10.54
CA ASP A 45 3.24 -15.78 -10.46
C ASP A 45 2.25 -14.59 -10.49
N ARG A 46 1.01 -14.91 -10.89
CA ARG A 46 -0.07 -13.92 -11.02
C ARG A 46 -0.45 -13.28 -9.67
N ARG A 47 -0.35 -14.03 -8.57
CA ARG A 47 -0.76 -13.55 -7.23
C ARG A 47 0.20 -12.49 -6.72
N ASP A 48 1.49 -12.69 -6.94
CA ASP A 48 2.52 -11.72 -6.56
C ASP A 48 2.38 -10.43 -7.37
N ARG A 49 2.16 -10.53 -8.70
CA ARG A 49 1.87 -9.37 -9.56
C ARG A 49 0.58 -8.65 -9.13
N GLN A 50 -0.49 -9.39 -8.92
CA GLN A 50 -1.76 -8.86 -8.44
C GLN A 50 -1.58 -8.08 -7.14
N SER A 51 -0.92 -8.70 -6.17
CA SER A 51 -0.81 -8.15 -4.82
C SER A 51 -0.07 -6.82 -4.82
N VAL A 52 1.15 -6.77 -5.38
CA VAL A 52 1.89 -5.49 -5.46
C VAL A 52 1.09 -4.42 -6.24
N PHE A 53 0.44 -4.81 -7.33
CA PHE A 53 -0.27 -3.87 -8.19
C PHE A 53 -1.49 -3.24 -7.48
N VAL A 54 -2.30 -4.04 -6.80
CA VAL A 54 -3.48 -3.51 -6.08
C VAL A 54 -3.08 -2.64 -4.89
N HIS A 55 -1.98 -2.98 -4.21
CA HIS A 55 -1.46 -2.18 -3.11
C HIS A 55 -0.89 -0.83 -3.61
N LEU A 56 -0.24 -0.80 -4.78
CA LEU A 56 0.18 0.45 -5.43
C LEU A 56 -1.01 1.33 -5.84
N VAL A 57 -2.08 0.74 -6.38
CA VAL A 57 -3.31 1.51 -6.68
C VAL A 57 -3.94 2.07 -5.39
N GLY A 58 -3.89 1.33 -4.29
CA GLY A 58 -4.32 1.81 -2.97
C GLY A 58 -3.52 3.04 -2.50
N LEU A 59 -2.19 2.98 -2.61
CA LEU A 59 -1.31 4.12 -2.29
C LEU A 59 -1.62 5.34 -3.15
N CYS A 60 -1.69 5.18 -4.48
CA CYS A 60 -2.01 6.27 -5.41
C CYS A 60 -3.39 6.89 -5.10
N ALA A 61 -4.39 6.06 -4.77
CA ALA A 61 -5.74 6.53 -4.42
C ALA A 61 -5.73 7.49 -3.22
N VAL A 62 -4.97 7.16 -2.17
CA VAL A 62 -4.90 7.99 -0.95
C VAL A 62 -3.97 9.19 -1.13
N LEU A 63 -2.78 8.99 -1.69
CA LEU A 63 -1.72 10.01 -1.75
C LEU A 63 -1.93 11.04 -2.87
N GLU A 64 -2.41 10.62 -4.04
CA GLU A 64 -2.60 11.50 -5.21
C GLU A 64 -4.08 11.77 -5.48
N GLY A 65 -4.93 10.76 -5.30
CA GLY A 65 -6.37 10.87 -5.54
C GLY A 65 -7.16 11.58 -4.43
N GLY A 66 -6.54 11.86 -3.28
CA GLY A 66 -7.19 12.51 -2.13
C GLY A 66 -8.34 11.69 -1.52
N LEU A 67 -8.42 10.40 -1.82
CA LEU A 67 -9.45 9.53 -1.27
C LEU A 67 -9.22 9.30 0.22
N ALA A 68 -10.30 9.37 1.00
CA ALA A 68 -10.26 8.94 2.38
C ALA A 68 -9.80 7.47 2.46
N HIS A 69 -8.97 7.16 3.46
CA HIS A 69 -8.38 5.85 3.67
C HIS A 69 -9.42 4.70 3.65
N SER A 70 -10.64 4.97 4.15
CA SER A 70 -11.77 4.03 4.18
C SER A 70 -12.29 3.63 2.78
N HIS A 71 -12.10 4.46 1.76
CA HIS A 71 -12.56 4.19 0.40
C HIS A 71 -11.56 3.40 -0.46
N ALA A 72 -10.29 3.33 -0.06
CA ALA A 72 -9.25 2.62 -0.81
C ALA A 72 -9.56 1.12 -0.97
N THR A 73 -10.18 0.48 0.05
CA THR A 73 -10.59 -0.94 -0.02
C THR A 73 -11.59 -1.21 -1.16
N GLN A 74 -12.51 -0.27 -1.43
CA GLN A 74 -13.45 -0.42 -2.54
C GLN A 74 -12.76 -0.28 -3.89
N VAL A 75 -11.75 0.58 -4.00
CA VAL A 75 -10.94 0.75 -5.21
C VAL A 75 -10.21 -0.56 -5.53
N LEU A 76 -9.55 -1.18 -4.56
CA LEU A 76 -8.86 -2.46 -4.77
C LEU A 76 -9.79 -3.56 -5.26
N ARG A 77 -10.98 -3.68 -4.66
CA ARG A 77 -11.98 -4.65 -5.09
C ARG A 77 -12.36 -4.44 -6.55
N ARG A 78 -12.57 -3.19 -6.98
CA ARG A 78 -12.90 -2.86 -8.37
C ARG A 78 -11.76 -3.15 -9.33
N VAL A 79 -10.50 -2.91 -8.94
CA VAL A 79 -9.32 -3.28 -9.75
C VAL A 79 -9.31 -4.79 -9.98
N VAL A 80 -9.45 -5.58 -8.92
CA VAL A 80 -9.46 -7.05 -9.00
C VAL A 80 -10.61 -7.59 -9.84
N GLN A 81 -11.78 -6.96 -9.78
CA GLN A 81 -12.94 -7.37 -10.58
C GLN A 81 -12.84 -7.01 -12.06
N ARG A 82 -12.02 -6.02 -12.43
CA ARG A 82 -11.91 -5.52 -13.79
C ARG A 82 -10.68 -6.03 -14.55
N GLN A 83 -9.70 -6.57 -13.84
CA GLN A 83 -8.47 -7.07 -14.44
C GLN A 83 -8.39 -8.60 -14.36
N ASP A 84 -8.32 -9.24 -15.52
CA ASP A 84 -8.11 -10.69 -15.62
C ASP A 84 -6.64 -11.07 -15.33
N ASP A 85 -5.70 -10.20 -15.71
CA ASP A 85 -4.27 -10.32 -15.44
C ASP A 85 -3.67 -8.98 -14.98
N PHE A 86 -2.52 -9.05 -14.33
CA PHE A 86 -1.83 -7.90 -13.73
C PHE A 86 -0.45 -7.73 -14.36
N PRO A 87 -0.08 -6.52 -14.77
CA PRO A 87 1.21 -6.27 -15.41
C PRO A 87 2.35 -6.49 -14.43
N THR A 88 3.49 -6.96 -14.95
CA THR A 88 4.72 -7.01 -14.17
C THR A 88 5.24 -5.59 -13.94
N VAL A 89 5.16 -5.13 -12.70
CA VAL A 89 5.75 -3.86 -12.28
C VAL A 89 7.13 -4.07 -11.70
N LYS A 90 8.05 -3.13 -11.96
CA LYS A 90 9.40 -3.14 -11.40
C LYS A 90 9.66 -1.85 -10.63
N ARG A 91 10.19 -2.01 -9.42
CA ARG A 91 10.61 -0.89 -8.58
C ARG A 91 11.89 -0.28 -9.15
N THR A 92 11.95 1.04 -9.23
CA THR A 92 13.07 1.76 -9.83
C THR A 92 14.27 1.89 -8.87
N LEU A 93 13.99 1.91 -7.58
CA LEU A 93 14.96 2.20 -6.51
C LEU A 93 15.03 1.06 -5.47
N ARG A 94 15.93 1.24 -4.49
CA ARG A 94 15.93 0.50 -3.21
C ARG A 94 14.54 0.63 -2.52
N PRO A 95 14.20 -0.19 -1.51
CA PRO A 95 12.84 -0.34 -0.95
C PRO A 95 12.09 0.89 -0.37
N GLY A 96 12.55 2.11 -0.63
CA GLY A 96 12.19 3.34 0.08
C GLY A 96 13.23 3.65 1.17
N GLN A 97 13.31 4.91 1.59
CA GLN A 97 14.19 5.33 2.70
C GLN A 97 13.62 4.94 4.08
N LEU A 98 12.31 4.70 4.14
CA LEU A 98 11.58 4.28 5.34
C LEU A 98 11.13 2.83 5.20
N SER A 99 11.03 2.13 6.32
CA SER A 99 10.53 0.75 6.41
C SER A 99 9.55 0.62 7.57
N VAL A 100 9.04 -0.59 7.78
CA VAL A 100 8.16 -0.91 8.93
C VAL A 100 8.74 -0.47 10.28
N LEU A 101 10.07 -0.33 10.42
CA LEU A 101 10.71 0.20 11.63
C LEU A 101 10.29 1.63 11.95
N HIS A 102 9.90 2.42 10.95
CA HIS A 102 9.43 3.80 11.13
C HIS A 102 8.11 3.88 11.92
N MET A 103 7.32 2.81 11.91
CA MET A 103 6.06 2.73 12.65
C MET A 103 6.25 2.45 14.14
N LEU A 104 7.42 1.99 14.56
CA LEU A 104 7.67 1.64 15.96
C LEU A 104 7.68 2.88 16.85
N GLY A 105 7.10 2.73 18.04
CA GLY A 105 7.12 3.77 19.08
C GLY A 105 6.24 4.98 18.75
N ALA A 106 5.13 4.79 18.02
CA ALA A 106 4.14 5.85 17.82
C ALA A 106 3.60 6.33 19.18
N ALA A 107 3.73 7.64 19.46
CA ALA A 107 3.36 8.22 20.75
C ALA A 107 1.85 8.17 21.00
N ASP A 108 1.06 8.45 19.97
CA ASP A 108 -0.40 8.48 19.98
C ASP A 108 -0.95 8.20 18.57
N ALA A 109 -2.27 8.33 18.40
CA ALA A 109 -2.93 8.08 17.12
C ALA A 109 -2.50 9.08 16.04
N ALA A 110 -2.28 10.35 16.38
CA ALA A 110 -1.87 11.36 15.42
C ALA A 110 -0.43 11.11 14.93
N ASP A 111 0.47 10.72 15.83
CA ASP A 111 1.83 10.30 15.48
C ASP A 111 1.84 9.03 14.63
N TYR A 112 0.96 8.07 14.93
CA TYR A 112 0.78 6.85 14.13
C TYR A 112 0.36 7.17 12.70
N GLU A 113 -0.66 8.02 12.53
CA GLU A 113 -1.16 8.45 11.22
C GLU A 113 -0.09 9.19 10.41
N ARG A 114 0.65 10.10 11.06
CA ARG A 114 1.77 10.82 10.43
C ARG A 114 2.85 9.87 9.93
N ARG A 115 3.28 8.92 10.77
CA ARG A 115 4.31 7.91 10.40
C ARG A 115 3.84 7.01 9.26
N ALA A 116 2.57 6.60 9.28
CA ALA A 116 1.97 5.83 8.21
C ALA A 116 2.02 6.60 6.87
N GLY A 117 1.67 7.89 6.89
CA GLY A 117 1.76 8.77 5.73
C GLY A 117 3.17 8.90 5.17
N GLU A 118 4.16 9.14 6.04
CA GLU A 118 5.56 9.27 5.65
C GLU A 118 6.11 7.98 5.05
N TRP A 119 5.86 6.84 5.69
CA TRP A 119 6.32 5.55 5.18
C TRP A 119 5.66 5.20 3.85
N ALA A 120 4.34 5.40 3.73
CA ALA A 120 3.63 5.15 2.49
C ALA A 120 4.09 6.03 1.33
N THR A 121 4.37 7.31 1.60
CA THR A 121 4.96 8.23 0.61
C THR A 121 6.33 7.72 0.15
N ALA A 122 7.22 7.38 1.10
CA ALA A 122 8.54 6.85 0.77
C ALA A 122 8.49 5.53 -0.03
N VAL A 123 7.50 4.67 0.23
CA VAL A 123 7.26 3.46 -0.57
C VAL A 123 6.74 3.85 -1.95
N TRP A 124 5.73 4.71 -2.05
CA TRP A 124 5.16 5.16 -3.32
C TRP A 124 6.22 5.77 -4.24
N ASP A 125 7.06 6.66 -3.73
CA ASP A 125 8.14 7.31 -4.49
C ASP A 125 9.16 6.31 -5.04
N SER A 126 9.41 5.21 -4.32
CA SER A 126 10.31 4.13 -4.79
C SER A 126 9.80 3.44 -6.06
N TRP A 127 8.50 3.59 -6.36
CA TRP A 127 7.81 3.06 -7.55
C TRP A 127 7.52 4.14 -8.61
N SER A 128 8.21 5.29 -8.58
CA SER A 128 7.98 6.43 -9.49
C SER A 128 7.83 6.08 -10.97
N THR A 129 8.58 5.11 -11.51
CA THR A 129 8.42 4.69 -12.92
C THR A 129 7.12 3.96 -13.23
N GLN A 130 6.35 3.59 -12.21
CA GLN A 130 5.04 2.94 -12.34
C GLN A 130 3.88 3.90 -12.07
N HIS A 131 4.14 5.15 -11.65
CA HIS A 131 3.10 6.10 -11.25
C HIS A 131 2.09 6.33 -12.37
N GLU A 132 2.53 6.53 -13.61
CA GLU A 132 1.64 6.75 -14.76
C GLU A 132 0.69 5.56 -15.00
N LEU A 133 1.22 4.32 -14.99
CA LEU A 133 0.44 3.10 -15.17
C LEU A 133 -0.61 2.92 -14.06
N ILE A 134 -0.19 3.14 -12.81
CA ILE A 134 -1.04 2.97 -11.64
C ILE A 134 -2.12 4.08 -11.60
N GLY A 135 -1.74 5.32 -11.87
CA GLY A 135 -2.66 6.46 -11.94
C GLY A 135 -3.70 6.30 -13.05
N ALA A 136 -3.29 5.87 -14.25
CA ALA A 136 -4.21 5.57 -15.35
C ALA A 136 -5.23 4.49 -14.96
N THR A 137 -4.77 3.45 -14.24
CA THR A 137 -5.64 2.40 -13.73
C THR A 137 -6.65 2.93 -12.70
N LEU A 138 -6.19 3.74 -11.74
CA LEU A 138 -7.05 4.38 -10.75
C LEU A 138 -8.14 5.21 -11.44
N HIS A 139 -7.76 6.05 -12.40
CA HIS A 139 -8.70 6.87 -13.16
C HIS A 139 -9.72 6.03 -13.93
N ALA A 140 -9.31 4.94 -14.59
CA ALA A 140 -10.24 4.05 -15.29
C ALA A 140 -11.24 3.38 -14.34
N VAL A 141 -10.78 2.97 -13.15
CA VAL A 141 -11.63 2.35 -12.11
C VAL A 141 -12.64 3.33 -11.51
N LEU A 142 -12.22 4.58 -11.26
CA LEU A 142 -13.09 5.63 -10.72
C LEU A 142 -14.05 6.18 -11.79
N GLY A 143 -13.57 6.39 -13.02
CA GLY A 143 -14.34 6.95 -14.13
C GLY A 143 -15.40 6.00 -14.69
N GLY A 144 -15.12 4.69 -14.69
CA GLY A 144 -16.08 3.67 -15.12
C GLY A 144 -17.16 3.31 -14.09
N ALA A 145 -17.32 4.06 -12.99
CA ALA A 145 -18.40 3.87 -12.01
C ALA A 145 -19.72 4.55 -12.42
N ARG A 146 -19.82 5.05 -13.66
CA ARG A 146 -21.06 5.55 -14.28
C ARG A 146 -21.45 4.66 -15.46
N SER A 147 -22.25 3.64 -15.18
CA SER A 147 -23.14 2.97 -16.13
C SER A 147 -24.11 2.10 -15.34
#